data_AF-A0AB35U577-F1
#
_entry.id   AF-A0AB35U577-F1
#
_cell.length_a   1.000
_cell.length_b   1.000
_cell.length_c   1.000
_cell.angle_alpha   90.00
_cell.angle_beta   90.00
_cell.angle_gamma   90.00
#
_symmetry.space_group_name_H-M   'P 1'
#
loop_
_entity.id
_entity.type
_entity.pdbx_description
1 polymer ?
#
loop_
_entity_poly.entity_id
_entity_poly.type
_entity_poly.pdbx_seq_one_letter_code
_entity_poly.pdbx_strand_id
1 'polypeptide(L)'
;MSTKLRLVLLVLLLIAFVMLIKQIKNGKLLLKYSLSWMFLLIGLTIFLLFPGLLGWITRGMGVQLPINMVFFLGFLFMILIVYRLTEAISLQSIEIKELAQKIALLEKENRKNRKE
;
A
#
# COMPACT_ATOMS: atom_id res chain seq x y z
N MET A 1 -15.46 -7.73 21.97
CA MET A 1 -15.04 -8.54 20.81
C MET A 1 -15.36 -9.99 21.11
N SER A 2 -16.11 -10.69 20.26
CA SER A 2 -16.18 -12.15 20.36
C SER A 2 -14.81 -12.73 20.01
N THR A 3 -14.32 -13.69 20.81
CA THR A 3 -13.03 -14.36 20.59
C THR A 3 -12.94 -14.98 19.20
N LYS A 4 -14.08 -15.42 18.65
CA LYS A 4 -14.22 -15.95 17.29
C LYS A 4 -13.78 -14.94 16.23
N LEU A 5 -14.24 -13.69 16.34
CA LEU A 5 -13.93 -12.62 15.39
C LEU A 5 -12.45 -12.23 15.43
N ARG A 6 -11.86 -12.16 16.63
CA ARG A 6 -10.43 -11.90 16.81
C ARG A 6 -9.58 -12.97 16.15
N LEU A 7 -9.97 -14.23 16.29
CA LEU A 7 -9.23 -15.37 15.72
C LEU A 7 -9.28 -15.37 14.19
N VAL A 8 -10.46 -15.12 13.60
CA VAL A 8 -10.61 -14.97 12.14
C VAL A 8 -9.75 -13.83 11.60
N LEU A 9 -9.77 -12.65 12.24
CA LEU A 9 -8.95 -11.51 11.82
C LEU A 9 -7.46 -11.82 11.91
N LEU A 10 -7.01 -12.52 12.96
CA LEU A 10 -5.62 -12.89 13.13
C LEU A 10 -5.15 -13.83 12.01
N VAL A 11 -5.96 -14.82 11.65
CA VAL A 11 -5.67 -15.75 10.53
C VAL A 11 -5.58 -14.99 9.21
N LEU A 12 -6.55 -14.11 8.91
CA LEU A 12 -6.54 -13.30 7.69
C LEU A 12 -5.29 -12.41 7.61
N LEU A 13 -4.90 -11.80 8.72
CA LEU A 13 -3.74 -10.92 8.80
C LEU A 13 -2.44 -11.71 8.60
N LEU A 14 -2.35 -12.91 9.15
CA LEU A 14 -1.20 -13.81 8.96
C LEU A 14 -1.07 -14.26 7.51
N ILE A 15 -2.19 -14.61 6.85
CA ILE A 15 -2.22 -14.92 5.41
C ILE A 15 -1.74 -13.72 4.59
N ALA A 16 -2.26 -12.51 4.87
CA ALA A 16 -1.85 -11.30 4.18
C ALA A 16 -0.34 -11.00 4.35
N PHE A 17 0.19 -11.21 5.55
CA PHE A 17 1.61 -11.04 5.85
C PHE A 17 2.49 -12.04 5.08
N VAL A 18 2.12 -13.32 5.05
CA VAL A 18 2.83 -14.34 4.26
C VAL A 18 2.78 -14.04 2.77
N MET A 19 1.61 -13.63 2.25
CA MET A 19 1.48 -13.22 0.84
C MET A 19 2.40 -12.04 0.52
N LEU A 20 2.45 -11.03 1.39
CA LEU A 20 3.30 -9.86 1.21
C LEU A 20 4.78 -10.25 1.16
N ILE A 21 5.26 -11.06 2.11
CA ILE A 21 6.65 -11.57 2.11
C ILE A 21 6.95 -12.35 0.84
N LYS A 22 6.02 -13.22 0.40
CA LYS A 22 6.17 -14.01 -0.83
C LYS A 22 6.30 -13.12 -2.06
N GLN A 23 5.53 -12.03 -2.14
CA GLN A 23 5.62 -11.11 -3.28
C GLN A 23 6.93 -10.30 -3.29
N ILE A 24 7.43 -9.89 -2.12
CA ILE A 24 8.76 -9.26 -1.99
C ILE A 24 9.85 -10.24 -2.44
N LYS A 25 9.83 -11.48 -1.91
CA LYS A 25 10.83 -12.52 -2.23
C LYS A 25 10.84 -12.87 -3.71
N ASN A 26 9.68 -12.86 -4.37
CA ASN A 26 9.56 -13.16 -5.79
C ASN A 26 9.87 -11.96 -6.70
N GLY A 27 10.32 -10.82 -6.15
CA GLY A 27 10.68 -9.62 -6.92
C GLY A 27 9.49 -8.92 -7.60
N LYS A 28 8.24 -9.35 -7.32
CA LYS A 28 7.03 -8.77 -7.93
C LYS A 28 6.66 -7.41 -7.33
N LEU A 29 7.16 -7.12 -6.14
CA LEU A 29 6.96 -5.86 -5.42
C LEU A 29 8.31 -5.33 -4.97
N LEU A 30 8.71 -4.16 -5.47
CA LEU A 30 9.87 -3.44 -4.94
C LEU A 30 9.63 -3.10 -3.46
N LEU A 31 10.65 -3.29 -2.63
CA LEU A 31 10.59 -3.12 -1.17
C LEU A 31 10.02 -1.74 -0.75
N LYS A 32 10.29 -0.71 -1.56
CA LYS A 32 9.77 0.67 -1.37
C LYS A 32 8.24 0.72 -1.34
N TYR A 33 7.55 -0.06 -2.19
CA TYR A 33 6.09 -0.05 -2.27
C TYR A 33 5.43 -0.95 -1.22
N SER A 34 6.13 -1.99 -0.75
CA SER A 34 5.65 -2.86 0.32
C SER A 34 5.82 -2.25 1.71
N LEU A 35 6.64 -1.20 1.86
CA LEU A 35 6.96 -0.61 3.16
C LEU A 35 5.71 -0.08 3.88
N SER A 36 4.85 0.65 3.18
CA SER A 36 3.58 1.14 3.73
C SER A 36 2.64 0.01 4.17
N TRP A 37 2.62 -1.09 3.41
CA TRP A 37 1.85 -2.29 3.76
C TRP A 37 2.42 -3.05 4.96
N MET A 38 3.74 -3.09 5.11
CA MET A 38 4.38 -3.66 6.30
C MET A 38 4.02 -2.87 7.56
N PHE A 39 4.08 -1.54 7.51
CA PHE A 39 3.65 -0.68 8.62
C PHE A 39 2.19 -0.95 9.00
N LEU A 40 1.31 -1.06 8.01
CA LEU A 40 -0.10 -1.34 8.24
C LEU A 40 -0.31 -2.71 8.92
N LEU A 41 0.29 -3.77 8.38
CA LEU A 41 0.16 -5.13 8.94
C LEU A 41 0.74 -5.23 10.35
N ILE A 42 1.89 -4.61 10.61
CA ILE A 42 2.51 -4.58 11.94
C ILE A 42 1.62 -3.82 12.92
N GLY A 43 1.14 -2.63 12.53
CA GLY A 43 0.25 -1.82 13.37
C GLY A 43 -1.04 -2.56 13.74
N LEU A 44 -1.68 -3.19 12.74
CA LEU A 44 -2.87 -4.02 12.98
C LEU A 44 -2.55 -5.21 13.90
N THR A 45 -1.43 -5.89 13.71
CA THR A 45 -0.99 -7.01 14.56
C THR A 45 -0.82 -6.58 16.02
N ILE A 46 -0.23 -5.41 16.26
CA ILE A 46 -0.04 -4.86 17.61
C ILE A 46 -1.40 -4.61 18.28
N PHE A 47 -2.37 -4.00 17.56
CA PHE A 47 -3.71 -3.80 18.10
C PHE A 47 -4.45 -5.12 18.37
N LEU A 48 -4.23 -6.14 17.54
CA LEU A 48 -4.80 -7.46 17.73
C LEU A 48 -4.17 -8.21 18.93
N LEU A 49 -2.88 -8.04 19.20
CA LEU A 49 -2.19 -8.66 20.34
C LEU A 49 -2.51 -7.94 21.66
N PHE A 50 -2.55 -6.60 21.63
CA PHE A 50 -2.72 -5.75 22.80
C PHE A 50 -4.03 -4.92 22.73
N PRO A 51 -5.20 -5.54 22.99
CA PRO A 51 -6.49 -4.84 22.97
C PRO A 51 -6.59 -3.73 24.02
N GLY A 52 -5.78 -3.80 25.09
CA GLY A 52 -5.71 -2.77 26.13
C GLY A 52 -5.23 -1.41 25.59
N LEU A 53 -4.29 -1.39 24.64
CA LEU A 53 -3.83 -0.15 23.99
C LEU A 53 -4.96 0.49 23.18
N LEU A 54 -5.64 -0.32 22.38
CA LEU A 54 -6.78 0.11 21.58
C LEU A 54 -7.91 0.66 22.46
N GLY A 55 -8.18 0.00 23.60
CA GLY A 55 -9.17 0.45 24.58
C GLY A 55 -8.81 1.76 25.30
N TRP A 56 -7.53 2.12 25.38
CA TRP A 56 -7.10 3.42 25.91
C TRP A 56 -7.37 4.54 24.90
N ILE A 57 -7.02 4.30 23.64
CA ILE A 57 -7.24 5.24 22.53
C ILE A 57 -8.75 5.46 22.29
N THR A 58 -9.55 4.39 22.29
CA THR A 58 -11.00 4.50 22.05
C THR A 58 -11.70 5.30 23.14
N ARG A 59 -11.25 5.19 24.39
CA ARG A 59 -11.76 6.00 25.51
C ARG A 59 -11.40 7.48 25.36
N GLY A 60 -10.18 7.79 24.92
CA GLY A 60 -9.78 9.18 24.66
C GLY A 60 -10.51 9.83 23.48
N MET A 61 -10.83 9.05 22.44
CA MET A 61 -11.52 9.53 21.24
C MET A 61 -13.06 9.42 21.29
N GLY A 62 -13.64 8.85 22.36
CA GLY A 62 -15.10 8.67 22.49
C GLY A 62 -15.69 7.58 21.58
N VAL A 63 -14.88 6.63 21.10
CA VAL A 63 -15.33 5.55 20.20
C VAL A 63 -15.89 4.38 21.02
N GLN A 64 -17.17 4.03 20.82
CA GLN A 64 -17.84 2.96 21.57
C GLN A 64 -17.26 1.56 21.33
N LEU A 65 -16.98 1.20 20.07
CA LEU A 65 -16.45 -0.11 19.72
C LEU A 65 -15.00 0.00 19.26
N PRO A 66 -14.05 -0.72 19.90
CA PRO A 66 -12.66 -0.75 19.47
C PRO A 66 -12.45 -1.16 18.00
N ILE A 67 -13.37 -1.96 17.44
CA ILE A 67 -13.31 -2.35 16.03
C ILE A 67 -13.41 -1.14 15.10
N ASN A 68 -14.22 -0.15 15.45
CA ASN A 68 -14.43 1.05 14.63
C ASN A 68 -13.14 1.88 14.57
N MET A 69 -12.34 1.88 15.63
CA MET A 69 -11.04 2.55 15.64
C MET A 69 -10.05 1.89 14.67
N VAL A 70 -10.03 0.55 14.61
CA VAL A 70 -9.20 -0.20 13.67
C VAL A 70 -9.63 0.09 12.23
N PHE A 71 -10.93 0.10 11.95
CA PHE A 71 -11.45 0.46 10.63
C PHE A 71 -11.12 1.89 10.24
N PHE A 72 -11.34 2.85 11.13
CA PHE A 72 -11.02 4.27 10.90
C PHE A 72 -9.55 4.48 10.55
N LEU A 73 -8.65 3.92 11.37
CA LEU A 73 -7.22 4.00 11.12
C LEU A 73 -6.84 3.28 9.81
N GLY A 74 -7.43 2.11 9.55
CA GLY A 74 -7.26 1.37 8.31
C GLY A 74 -7.65 2.18 7.07
N PHE A 75 -8.79 2.88 7.11
CA PHE A 75 -9.21 3.78 6.02
C PHE A 75 -8.24 4.94 5.83
N LEU A 76 -7.76 5.56 6.91
CA LEU A 76 -6.78 6.64 6.83
C LEU A 76 -5.48 6.17 6.17
N PHE A 77 -4.95 5.01 6.58
CA PHE A 77 -3.81 4.39 5.92
C PHE A 77 -4.08 4.02 4.46
N MET A 78 -5.28 3.53 4.15
CA MET A 78 -5.66 3.18 2.78
C MET A 78 -5.67 4.40 1.86
N ILE A 79 -6.15 5.55 2.32
CA ILE A 79 -6.07 6.81 1.58
C ILE A 79 -4.61 7.18 1.28
N LEU A 80 -3.72 7.06 2.26
CA LEU A 80 -2.29 7.34 2.07
C LEU A 80 -1.66 6.39 1.04
N ILE A 81 -1.99 5.09 1.09
CA ILE A 81 -1.49 4.09 0.13
C ILE A 81 -1.98 4.41 -1.28
N VAL A 82 -3.28 4.70 -1.44
CA VAL A 82 -3.85 5.05 -2.75
C VAL A 82 -3.23 6.34 -3.28
N TYR A 83 -3.04 7.35 -2.44
CA TYR A 83 -2.37 8.58 -2.83
C TYR A 83 -0.95 8.32 -3.34
N ARG A 84 -0.15 7.51 -2.62
CA ARG A 84 1.20 7.13 -3.05
C ARG A 84 1.20 6.35 -4.37
N LEU A 85 0.19 5.51 -4.58
CA LEU A 85 0.02 4.80 -5.84
C LEU A 85 -0.29 5.77 -6.99
N THR A 86 -1.22 6.71 -6.77
CA THR A 86 -1.55 7.76 -7.74
C THR A 86 -0.35 8.62 -8.09
N GLU A 87 0.46 9.01 -7.11
CA GLU A 87 1.73 9.73 -7.30
C GLU A 87 2.69 8.94 -8.20
N ALA A 88 2.91 7.65 -7.89
CA ALA A 88 3.79 6.79 -8.68
C ALA A 88 3.31 6.61 -10.13
N ILE A 89 2.00 6.42 -10.33
CA ILE A 89 1.39 6.31 -11.66
C ILE A 89 1.53 7.62 -12.45
N SER A 90 1.35 8.76 -11.77
CA SER A 90 1.49 10.08 -12.40
C SER A 90 2.91 10.31 -12.94
N LEU A 91 3.94 9.99 -12.15
CA LEU A 91 5.35 10.08 -12.57
C LEU A 91 5.65 9.15 -13.75
N GLN A 92 5.20 7.90 -13.68
CA GLN A 92 5.36 6.94 -14.78
C GLN A 92 4.70 7.44 -16.07
N SER A 93 3.55 8.10 -15.98
CA SER A 93 2.86 8.68 -17.15
C SER A 93 3.69 9.79 -17.81
N ILE A 94 4.40 10.60 -17.03
CA ILE A 94 5.30 11.64 -17.54
C ILE A 94 6.50 11.00 -18.25
N GLU A 95 7.15 10.03 -17.61
CA GLU A 95 8.31 9.32 -18.19
C GLU A 95 7.96 8.63 -19.51
N ILE A 96 6.80 7.98 -19.59
CA ILE A 96 6.31 7.34 -20.82
C ILE A 96 6.11 8.37 -21.94
N LYS A 97 5.53 9.54 -21.63
CA LYS A 97 5.34 10.62 -22.61
C LYS A 97 6.68 11.15 -23.13
N GLU A 98 7.64 11.38 -22.24
CA GLU A 98 8.97 11.83 -22.63
C GLU A 98 9.69 10.79 -23.51
N LEU A 99 9.58 9.51 -23.17
CA LEU A 99 10.19 8.44 -23.97
C LEU A 99 9.54 8.35 -25.36
N ALA A 100 8.22 8.45 -25.44
CA ALA A 100 7.50 8.46 -26.72
C ALA A 100 7.93 9.66 -27.60
N GLN A 101 8.12 10.84 -27.00
CA GLN A 101 8.62 12.02 -27.72
C GLN A 101 10.06 11.82 -28.22
N LYS A 102 10.95 11.24 -27.41
CA LYS A 102 12.32 10.92 -27.82
C LYS A 102 12.34 9.95 -29.00
N ILE A 103 11.51 8.90 -28.97
CA ILE A 103 11.36 7.96 -30.09
C ILE A 103 10.87 8.67 -31.35
N ALA A 104 9.84 9.52 -31.26
CA ALA A 104 9.32 10.26 -32.40
C ALA A 104 10.35 11.20 -33.05
N LEU A 105 11.17 11.88 -32.23
CA LEU A 105 12.27 12.71 -32.73
C LEU A 105 13.36 11.89 -33.42
N LEU A 106 13.76 10.76 -32.82
CA LEU A 106 14.75 9.84 -33.40
C LEU A 106 14.29 9.23 -34.72
N GLU A 107 13.01 8.88 -34.84
CA GLU A 107 12.42 8.39 -36.10
C GLU A 107 12.44 9.47 -37.18
N LYS A 108 12.13 10.71 -36.81
CA LYS A 108 12.16 11.86 -37.74
C LYS A 108 13.57 12.11 -38.26
N GLU A 109 14.58 12.09 -37.39
CA GLU A 109 15.99 12.28 -37.76
C GLU A 109 16.48 11.14 -38.67
N ASN A 110 16.22 9.88 -38.31
CA ASN A 110 16.54 8.73 -39.16
C ASN A 110 15.84 8.76 -40.53
N ARG A 111 14.66 9.36 -40.63
CA ARG A 111 13.95 9.53 -41.90
C ARG A 111 14.57 10.64 -42.75
N LYS A 112 15.14 11.67 -42.13
CA LYS A 112 15.87 12.74 -42.83
C LYS A 112 17.19 12.21 -43.38
N ASN A 113 17.98 11.52 -42.56
CA ASN A 113 19.28 10.97 -42.95
C ASN A 113 19.20 9.89 -44.05
N ARG A 114 18.05 9.23 -44.22
CA ARG A 114 17.82 8.27 -45.33
C ARG A 114 17.44 8.91 -46.66
N LYS A 115 17.17 10.21 -46.68
CA LYS A 115 16.79 10.96 -47.89
C LYS A 115 17.94 11.81 -48.45
N GLU A 116 19.02 11.95 -47.69
CA GLU A 116 20.30 12.54 -48.10
C GLU A 116 21.22 11.40 -48.57
#